data_AF-A0A4G5DI08-F1
#
_entry.id   AF-A0A4G5DI08-F1
#
_cell.length_a   1.000
_cell.length_b   1.000
_cell.length_c   1.000
_cell.angle_alpha   90.00
_cell.angle_beta   90.00
_cell.angle_gamma   90.00
#
_symmetry.space_group_name_H-M   'P 1'
#
loop_
_entity.id
_entity.type
_entity.pdbx_description
1 polymer ?
#
loop_
_entity_poly.entity_id
_entity_poly.type
_entity_poly.pdbx_seq_one_letter_code
_entity_poly.pdbx_strand_id
1 'polypeptide(L)'
;MKLLDCILDYQERFNGKTCQVSTNYKYLETFKVNFCLTDLHHLFGLHKITRDFASHTISVIQTGVFILEDFRNILLYNDVIERISLYEFIGDIFYSKLTSCCIVAKDLSKNTMKLDVIFFEDKNKISAVLGLRRDKSGVFKPVTLYFTSAKKYAKVRKTDVKEMKWL
;
A
#
# COMPACT_ATOMS: atom_id res chain seq x y z
N MET A 1 -7.32 13.08 6.63
CA MET A 1 -8.56 12.38 6.26
C MET A 1 -8.95 11.43 7.39
N LYS A 2 -10.24 11.28 7.73
CA LYS A 2 -10.66 10.32 8.78
C LYS A 2 -10.62 8.89 8.23
N LEU A 3 -10.55 7.89 9.11
CA LEU A 3 -10.50 6.47 8.71
C LEU A 3 -11.68 6.08 7.81
N LEU A 4 -12.91 6.48 8.18
CA LEU A 4 -14.11 6.19 7.38
C LEU A 4 -14.04 6.81 5.98
N ASP A 5 -13.58 8.06 5.87
CA ASP A 5 -13.39 8.73 4.59
C ASP A 5 -12.42 7.94 3.69
N CYS A 6 -11.31 7.42 4.26
CA CYS A 6 -10.38 6.56 3.52
C CYS A 6 -11.04 5.28 3.02
N ILE A 7 -11.89 4.63 3.84
CA ILE A 7 -12.61 3.42 3.43
C ILE A 7 -13.55 3.73 2.25
N LEU A 8 -14.33 4.82 2.35
CA LEU A 8 -15.32 5.18 1.33
C LEU A 8 -14.65 5.59 0.02
N ASP A 9 -13.63 6.45 0.07
CA ASP A 9 -12.85 6.85 -1.12
C ASP A 9 -12.20 5.63 -1.78
N TYR A 10 -11.64 4.70 -0.99
CA TYR A 10 -11.01 3.51 -1.54
C TYR A 10 -12.00 2.55 -2.17
N GLN A 11 -13.19 2.42 -1.57
CA GLN A 11 -14.26 1.62 -2.13
C GLN A 11 -14.69 2.13 -3.50
N GLU A 12 -14.83 3.45 -3.66
CA GLU A 12 -15.23 4.06 -4.93
C GLU A 12 -14.11 3.98 -5.97
N ARG A 13 -12.88 4.31 -5.56
CA ARG A 13 -11.76 4.48 -6.49
C ARG A 13 -11.06 3.18 -6.82
N PHE A 14 -10.81 2.30 -5.84
CA PHE A 14 -9.91 1.15 -6.03
C PHE A 14 -10.62 -0.20 -5.98
N ASN A 15 -11.58 -0.39 -5.07
CA ASN A 15 -12.12 -1.73 -4.78
C ASN A 15 -12.68 -2.43 -6.03
N GLY A 16 -12.22 -3.67 -6.26
CA GLY A 16 -12.63 -4.50 -7.39
C GLY A 16 -11.99 -4.12 -8.72
N LYS A 17 -11.17 -3.05 -8.77
CA LYS A 17 -10.51 -2.59 -9.98
C LYS A 17 -9.11 -3.17 -10.12
N THR A 18 -8.64 -3.19 -11.37
CA THR A 18 -7.30 -3.66 -11.72
C THR A 18 -6.54 -2.55 -12.43
N CYS A 19 -5.29 -2.30 -12.01
CA CYS A 19 -4.38 -1.41 -12.71
C CYS A 19 -3.24 -2.23 -13.33
N GLN A 20 -3.03 -2.06 -14.63
CA GLN A 20 -1.85 -2.57 -15.32
C GLN A 20 -0.72 -1.55 -15.23
N VAL A 21 0.45 -1.99 -14.80
CA VAL A 21 1.67 -1.18 -14.70
C VAL A 21 2.69 -1.71 -15.70
N SER A 22 3.25 -0.83 -16.51
CA SER A 22 4.31 -1.12 -17.47
C SER A 22 5.65 -0.55 -16.98
N THR A 23 6.74 -1.30 -17.09
CA THR A 23 8.07 -0.88 -16.63
C THR A 23 9.15 -1.04 -17.70
N ASN A 24 10.35 -0.50 -17.45
CA ASN A 24 11.52 -0.72 -18.30
C ASN A 24 12.31 -2.00 -17.97
N TYR A 25 11.85 -2.83 -17.03
CA TYR A 25 12.55 -4.04 -16.63
C TYR A 25 12.06 -5.25 -17.43
N LYS A 26 12.94 -5.86 -18.26
CA LYS A 26 12.64 -6.99 -19.16
C LYS A 26 11.89 -8.17 -18.51
N TYR A 27 12.17 -8.48 -17.25
CA TYR A 27 11.53 -9.62 -16.57
C TYR A 27 10.25 -9.22 -15.80
N LEU A 28 9.84 -7.96 -15.87
CA LEU A 28 8.58 -7.44 -15.34
C LEU A 28 8.09 -6.24 -16.20
N GLU A 29 8.10 -6.40 -17.53
CA GLU A 29 7.72 -5.32 -18.45
C GLU A 29 6.28 -4.87 -18.24
N THR A 30 5.41 -5.79 -17.83
CA THR A 30 4.02 -5.49 -17.48
C THR A 30 3.56 -6.39 -16.33
N PHE A 31 2.78 -5.83 -15.41
CA PHE A 31 2.10 -6.59 -14.37
C PHE A 31 0.76 -5.95 -13.99
N LYS A 32 -0.14 -6.76 -13.43
CA LYS A 32 -1.48 -6.32 -12.99
C LYS A 32 -1.53 -6.24 -11.47
N VAL A 33 -2.09 -5.16 -10.96
CA VAL A 33 -2.36 -4.93 -9.53
C VAL A 33 -3.87 -4.93 -9.32
N ASN A 34 -4.36 -5.85 -8.51
CA ASN A 34 -5.76 -5.91 -8.11
C ASN A 34 -5.92 -5.30 -6.72
N PHE A 35 -6.97 -4.52 -6.56
CA PHE A 35 -7.29 -3.85 -5.30
C PHE A 35 -8.59 -4.39 -4.72
N CYS A 36 -8.57 -4.73 -3.44
CA CYS A 36 -9.73 -5.16 -2.68
C CYS A 36 -9.86 -4.28 -1.43
N LEU A 37 -11.08 -3.92 -1.04
CA LEU A 37 -11.31 -3.06 0.12
C LEU A 37 -10.69 -3.63 1.41
N THR A 38 -10.69 -4.96 1.53
CA THR A 38 -10.05 -5.69 2.64
C THR A 38 -8.54 -5.50 2.73
N ASP A 39 -7.88 -5.05 1.67
CA ASP A 39 -6.44 -4.77 1.69
C ASP A 39 -6.12 -3.67 2.73
N LEU A 40 -7.02 -2.70 2.91
CA LEU A 40 -6.86 -1.60 3.88
C LEU A 40 -6.66 -2.09 5.32
N HIS A 41 -7.22 -3.25 5.68
CA HIS A 41 -7.00 -3.84 7.01
C HIS A 41 -5.52 -4.13 7.28
N HIS A 42 -4.77 -4.55 6.27
CA HIS A 42 -3.33 -4.78 6.37
C HIS A 42 -2.52 -3.52 6.07
N LEU A 43 -2.92 -2.72 5.08
CA LEU A 43 -2.21 -1.49 4.72
C LEU A 43 -2.19 -0.51 5.89
N PHE A 44 -3.35 -0.28 6.54
CA PHE A 44 -3.46 0.57 7.73
C PHE A 44 -2.98 -0.11 9.02
N GLY A 45 -2.61 -1.39 8.97
CA GLY A 45 -2.14 -2.09 10.17
C GLY A 45 -3.23 -2.36 11.21
N LEU A 46 -4.51 -2.36 10.84
CA LEU A 46 -5.64 -2.53 11.77
C LEU A 46 -5.57 -3.88 12.53
N HIS A 47 -5.06 -4.93 11.88
CA HIS A 47 -4.77 -6.23 12.52
C HIS A 47 -3.83 -6.15 13.74
N LYS A 48 -3.17 -5.02 13.97
CA LYS A 48 -2.28 -4.79 15.12
C LYS A 48 -3.02 -4.27 16.35
N ILE A 49 -4.22 -3.73 16.18
CA ILE A 49 -5.02 -3.13 17.25
C ILE A 49 -6.35 -3.86 17.47
N THR A 50 -6.83 -4.61 16.47
CA THR A 50 -7.98 -5.52 16.61
C THR A 50 -7.60 -6.96 16.24
N ARG A 51 -8.36 -7.93 16.79
CA ARG A 51 -8.29 -9.36 16.44
C ARG A 51 -9.27 -9.75 15.33
N ASP A 52 -10.08 -8.81 14.87
CA ASP A 52 -11.09 -9.07 13.85
C ASP A 52 -10.47 -9.39 12.49
N PHE A 53 -11.20 -10.16 11.69
CA PHE A 53 -10.83 -10.40 10.30
C PHE A 53 -11.12 -9.17 9.44
N ALA A 54 -10.37 -9.03 8.34
CA ALA A 54 -10.42 -7.85 7.47
C ALA A 54 -11.85 -7.45 7.04
N SER A 55 -12.66 -8.39 6.56
CA SER A 55 -14.04 -8.11 6.15
C SER A 55 -14.90 -7.57 7.29
N HIS A 56 -14.75 -8.13 8.49
CA HIS A 56 -15.48 -7.65 9.66
C HIS A 56 -15.02 -6.25 10.06
N THR A 57 -13.70 -6.01 10.14
CA THR A 57 -13.15 -4.69 10.44
C THR A 57 -13.67 -3.62 9.48
N ILE A 58 -13.68 -3.88 8.18
CA ILE A 58 -14.22 -2.95 7.19
C ILE A 58 -15.71 -2.67 7.47
N SER A 59 -16.50 -3.72 7.69
CA SER A 59 -17.93 -3.59 7.98
C SER A 59 -18.19 -2.72 9.22
N VAL A 60 -17.49 -2.95 10.33
CA VAL A 60 -17.72 -2.20 11.58
C VAL A 60 -17.24 -0.75 11.51
N ILE A 61 -16.23 -0.44 10.69
CA ILE A 61 -15.85 0.94 10.38
C ILE A 61 -16.96 1.64 9.60
N GLN A 62 -17.50 1.00 8.56
CA GLN A 62 -18.55 1.58 7.73
C GLN A 62 -19.84 1.85 8.49
N THR A 63 -20.17 1.00 9.48
CA THR A 63 -21.34 1.21 10.35
C THR A 63 -21.08 2.14 11.52
N GLY A 64 -19.87 2.71 11.64
CA GLY A 64 -19.48 3.62 12.73
C GLY A 64 -19.33 2.95 14.10
N VAL A 65 -19.28 1.62 14.15
CA VAL A 65 -19.10 0.85 15.39
C VAL A 65 -17.63 0.81 15.81
N PHE A 66 -16.72 0.83 14.84
CA PHE A 66 -15.28 0.88 15.11
C PHE A 66 -14.84 2.33 15.34
N ILE A 67 -14.53 2.66 16.59
CA ILE A 67 -13.99 3.96 16.99
C ILE A 67 -12.48 3.81 17.16
N LEU A 68 -11.70 4.50 16.32
CA LEU A 68 -10.25 4.32 16.28
C LEU A 68 -9.59 4.79 17.59
N GLU A 69 -10.11 5.86 18.18
CA GLU A 69 -9.61 6.51 19.39
C GLU A 69 -9.68 5.60 20.63
N ASP A 70 -10.55 4.59 20.64
CA ASP A 70 -10.65 3.60 21.73
C ASP A 70 -9.35 2.79 21.87
N PHE A 71 -8.57 2.70 20.79
CA PHE A 71 -7.31 1.97 20.75
C PHE A 71 -6.10 2.83 21.13
N ARG A 72 -6.27 4.10 21.55
CA ARG A 72 -5.18 5.06 21.81
C ARG A 72 -4.09 4.59 22.79
N ASN A 73 -4.44 3.67 23.69
CA ASN A 73 -3.52 3.13 24.69
C ASN A 73 -2.75 1.87 24.21
N ILE A 74 -3.07 1.36 23.02
CA ILE A 74 -2.33 0.24 22.42
C ILE A 74 -1.02 0.75 21.84
N LEU A 75 0.08 0.05 22.15
CA LEU A 75 1.44 0.40 21.71
C LEU A 75 1.55 0.71 20.20
N LEU A 76 0.79 -0.03 19.38
CA LEU A 76 0.82 0.04 17.92
C LEU A 76 -0.19 1.04 17.33
N TYR A 77 -0.91 1.78 18.16
CA TYR A 77 -1.88 2.79 17.72
C TYR A 77 -1.26 3.84 16.81
N ASN A 78 -0.11 4.40 17.19
CA ASN A 78 0.54 5.45 16.39
C ASN A 78 1.03 4.92 15.03
N ASP A 79 1.48 3.66 14.94
CA ASP A 79 1.82 3.03 13.64
C ASP A 79 0.57 2.92 12.75
N VAL A 80 -0.61 2.63 13.30
CA VAL A 80 -1.87 2.64 12.54
C VAL A 80 -2.19 4.05 12.02
N ILE A 81 -2.08 5.07 12.86
CA ILE A 81 -2.35 6.47 12.47
C ILE A 81 -1.40 6.93 11.36
N GLU A 82 -0.10 6.63 11.48
CA GLU A 82 0.90 6.94 10.45
C GLU A 82 0.60 6.22 9.12
N ARG A 83 0.07 5.00 9.16
CA ARG A 83 -0.30 4.28 7.94
C ARG A 83 -1.57 4.82 7.30
N ILE A 84 -2.54 5.26 8.09
CA ILE A 84 -3.75 5.92 7.59
C ILE A 84 -3.40 7.25 6.92
N SER A 85 -2.45 8.02 7.48
CA SER A 85 -2.02 9.29 6.89
C SER A 85 -1.31 9.12 5.52
N LEU A 86 -0.85 7.91 5.21
CA LEU A 86 -0.29 7.54 3.91
C LEU A 86 -1.34 7.17 2.85
N TYR A 87 -2.64 7.26 3.15
CA TYR A 87 -3.67 6.85 2.20
C TYR A 87 -3.54 7.53 0.83
N GLU A 88 -3.33 8.85 0.81
CA GLU A 88 -3.24 9.64 -0.43
C GLU A 88 -2.09 9.17 -1.33
N PHE A 89 -1.02 8.62 -0.74
CA PHE A 89 0.12 8.08 -1.48
C PHE A 89 -0.28 6.94 -2.43
N ILE A 90 -1.31 6.15 -2.09
CA ILE A 90 -1.84 5.12 -3.01
C ILE A 90 -2.42 5.79 -4.27
N GLY A 91 -3.17 6.88 -4.08
CA GLY A 91 -3.70 7.70 -5.18
C GLY A 91 -2.59 8.34 -6.01
N ASP A 92 -1.54 8.84 -5.36
CA ASP A 92 -0.40 9.48 -6.04
C ASP A 92 0.34 8.53 -6.98
N ILE A 93 0.45 7.25 -6.60
CA ILE A 93 1.03 6.21 -7.44
C ILE A 93 0.13 5.94 -8.65
N PHE A 94 -1.12 5.53 -8.42
CA PHE A 94 -1.93 4.89 -9.48
C PHE A 94 -2.87 5.83 -10.25
N TYR A 95 -3.18 7.02 -9.73
CA TYR A 95 -4.02 8.02 -10.40
C TYR A 95 -3.23 9.26 -10.82
N SER A 96 -2.49 9.87 -9.90
CA SER A 96 -1.73 11.09 -10.17
C SER A 96 -0.44 10.82 -10.94
N LYS A 97 0.04 9.56 -10.93
CA LYS A 97 1.28 9.10 -11.58
C LYS A 97 2.51 9.91 -11.15
N LEU A 98 2.53 10.39 -9.90
CA LEU A 98 3.64 11.16 -9.35
C LEU A 98 4.86 10.28 -9.10
N THR A 99 4.65 8.99 -8.83
CA THR A 99 5.73 8.02 -8.65
C THR A 99 6.21 7.47 -10.00
N SER A 100 7.41 7.89 -10.41
CA SER A 100 8.01 7.52 -11.71
C SER A 100 8.81 6.21 -11.69
N CYS A 101 9.05 5.62 -10.52
CA CYS A 101 9.87 4.41 -10.41
C CYS A 101 9.41 3.47 -9.29
N CYS A 102 9.82 2.21 -9.39
CA CYS A 102 9.62 1.19 -8.38
C CYS A 102 10.90 0.38 -8.17
N ILE A 103 10.91 -0.45 -7.13
CA ILE A 103 11.96 -1.42 -6.86
C ILE A 103 11.38 -2.80 -7.04
N VAL A 104 12.09 -3.67 -7.76
CA VAL A 104 11.71 -5.07 -7.93
C VAL A 104 12.48 -5.96 -6.95
N ALA A 105 11.90 -7.09 -6.55
CA ALA A 105 12.43 -7.97 -5.50
C ALA A 105 13.92 -8.31 -5.64
N LYS A 106 14.39 -8.59 -6.86
CA LYS A 106 15.78 -8.98 -7.13
C LYS A 106 16.81 -7.90 -6.76
N ASP A 107 16.40 -6.63 -6.66
CA ASP A 107 17.28 -5.52 -6.30
C ASP A 107 17.28 -5.25 -4.78
N LEU A 108 16.42 -5.93 -4.01
CA LEU A 108 16.41 -5.83 -2.55
C LEU A 108 17.46 -6.73 -1.92
N SER A 109 18.32 -6.15 -1.07
CA SER A 109 19.31 -6.91 -0.29
C SER A 109 18.69 -7.73 0.84
N LYS A 110 17.58 -7.26 1.41
CA LYS A 110 16.79 -7.95 2.45
C LYS A 110 15.31 -7.78 2.16
N ASN A 111 14.59 -8.90 2.04
CA ASN A 111 13.16 -8.91 1.71
C ASN A 111 12.34 -9.76 2.69
N THR A 112 12.36 -9.38 3.97
CA THR A 112 11.65 -10.11 5.05
C THR A 112 10.14 -10.15 4.85
N MET A 113 9.59 -9.12 4.21
CA MET A 113 8.16 -9.01 3.91
C MET A 113 7.76 -9.74 2.63
N LYS A 114 8.69 -10.42 1.94
CA LYS A 114 8.43 -11.15 0.68
C LYS A 114 7.65 -10.29 -0.32
N LEU A 115 8.14 -9.08 -0.57
CA LEU A 115 7.56 -8.12 -1.51
C LEU A 115 8.15 -8.35 -2.90
N ASP A 116 7.32 -8.24 -3.92
CA ASP A 116 7.73 -8.42 -5.31
C ASP A 116 8.04 -7.09 -5.99
N VAL A 117 7.28 -6.06 -5.63
CA VAL A 117 7.42 -4.68 -6.12
C VAL A 117 7.23 -3.71 -4.95
N ILE A 118 8.02 -2.64 -4.92
CA ILE A 118 7.89 -1.55 -3.96
C ILE A 118 7.79 -0.23 -4.71
N PHE A 119 6.71 0.50 -4.46
CA PHE A 119 6.62 1.92 -4.77
C PHE A 119 7.04 2.72 -3.55
N PHE A 120 7.78 3.79 -3.76
CA PHE A 120 8.22 4.66 -2.68
C PHE A 120 8.40 6.10 -3.17
N GLU A 121 8.25 7.03 -2.26
CA GLU A 121 8.54 8.45 -2.48
C GLU A 121 9.29 9.00 -1.28
N ASP A 122 10.44 9.63 -1.53
CA ASP A 122 11.26 10.25 -0.50
C ASP A 122 10.77 11.67 -0.21
N LYS A 123 10.42 11.96 1.05
CA LYS A 123 10.17 13.31 1.56
C LYS A 123 11.11 13.58 2.73
N ASN A 124 12.09 14.44 2.50
CA ASN A 124 13.15 14.76 3.45
C ASN A 124 13.95 13.50 3.88
N LYS A 125 13.84 13.10 5.15
CA LYS A 125 14.58 11.97 5.74
C LYS A 125 13.77 10.67 5.78
N ILE A 126 12.54 10.70 5.28
CA ILE A 126 11.54 9.64 5.39
C ILE A 126 11.05 9.27 3.98
N SER A 127 10.75 8.00 3.74
CA SER A 127 10.06 7.55 2.53
C SER A 127 8.68 7.01 2.89
N ALA A 128 7.67 7.40 2.12
CA ALA A 128 6.42 6.65 2.03
C ALA A 128 6.67 5.38 1.22
N VAL A 129 6.10 4.25 1.62
CA VAL A 129 6.34 2.95 0.98
C VAL A 129 5.04 2.18 0.83
N LEU A 130 4.74 1.76 -0.40
CA LEU A 130 3.70 0.80 -0.73
C LEU A 130 4.34 -0.47 -1.30
N GLY A 131 4.19 -1.59 -0.60
CA GLY A 131 4.71 -2.88 -1.01
C GLY A 131 3.63 -3.77 -1.62
N LEU A 132 3.93 -4.38 -2.75
CA LEU A 132 3.08 -5.33 -3.45
C LEU A 132 3.66 -6.75 -3.34
N ARG A 133 2.78 -7.76 -3.31
CA ARG A 133 3.14 -9.17 -3.45
C ARG A 133 2.40 -9.80 -4.61
N ARG A 134 3.08 -10.67 -5.34
CA ARG A 134 2.53 -11.49 -6.42
C ARG A 134 1.91 -12.75 -5.83
N ASP A 135 0.67 -13.03 -6.23
CA ASP A 135 0.02 -14.29 -5.89
C ASP A 135 0.41 -15.41 -6.88
N LYS A 136 -0.11 -16.62 -6.64
CA LYS A 136 0.16 -17.80 -7.47
C LYS A 136 -0.35 -17.67 -8.90
N SER A 137 -1.33 -16.81 -9.16
CA SER A 137 -1.86 -16.53 -10.50
C SER A 137 -1.03 -15.50 -11.26
N GLY A 138 -0.03 -14.89 -10.61
CA GLY A 138 0.81 -13.84 -11.20
C GLY A 138 0.26 -12.42 -11.02
N VAL A 139 -0.87 -12.27 -10.32
CA VAL A 139 -1.49 -10.97 -10.03
C VAL A 139 -0.89 -10.39 -8.76
N PHE A 140 -0.67 -9.07 -8.76
CA PHE A 140 -0.12 -8.35 -7.62
C PHE A 140 -1.22 -7.79 -6.73
N LYS A 141 -0.98 -7.77 -5.43
CA LYS A 141 -1.85 -7.13 -4.44
C LYS A 141 -1.03 -6.23 -3.51
N PRO A 142 -1.58 -5.09 -3.08
CA PRO A 142 -0.96 -4.28 -2.04
C PRO A 142 -1.04 -5.01 -0.70
N VAL A 143 0.10 -5.12 0.00
CA VAL A 143 0.19 -5.90 1.26
C VAL A 143 0.79 -5.11 2.42
N THR A 144 1.45 -3.98 2.16
CA THR A 144 1.95 -3.12 3.22
C THR A 144 2.03 -1.66 2.77
N LEU A 145 1.72 -0.76 3.69
CA LEU A 145 1.89 0.68 3.57
C LEU A 145 2.57 1.15 4.86
N TYR A 146 3.66 1.92 4.78
CA TYR A 146 4.38 2.40 5.97
C TYR A 146 5.44 3.46 5.63
N PHE A 147 5.90 4.19 6.64
CA PHE A 147 7.07 5.07 6.55
C PHE A 147 8.38 4.33 6.85
N THR A 148 9.46 4.73 6.18
CA THR A 148 10.81 4.25 6.52
C THR A 148 11.84 5.34 6.34
N SER A 149 13.09 5.13 6.74
CA SER A 149 14.14 6.11 6.44
C SER A 149 14.43 6.14 4.94
N ALA A 150 14.58 7.33 4.36
CA ALA A 150 15.02 7.51 2.97
C ALA A 150 16.35 6.79 2.64
N LYS A 151 17.19 6.57 3.67
CA LYS A 151 18.44 5.82 3.54
C LYS A 151 18.22 4.34 3.19
N LYS A 152 17.05 3.76 3.50
CA LYS A 152 16.76 2.33 3.31
C LYS A 152 16.86 1.92 1.84
N TYR A 153 16.38 2.77 0.94
CA TYR A 153 16.33 2.48 -0.50
C TYR A 153 17.22 3.39 -1.36
N ALA A 154 17.91 4.35 -0.75
CA ALA A 154 18.79 5.30 -1.44
C ALA A 154 19.76 4.63 -2.43
N LYS A 155 20.37 3.49 -2.06
CA LYS A 155 21.36 2.76 -2.88
C LYS A 155 20.78 1.58 -3.67
N VAL A 156 19.48 1.33 -3.58
CA VAL A 156 18.82 0.23 -4.31
C VAL A 156 18.60 0.65 -5.76
N ARG A 157 18.74 -0.27 -6.72
CA ARG A 157 18.43 0.01 -8.13
C ARG A 157 16.94 0.27 -8.30
N LYS A 158 16.60 1.29 -9.11
CA LYS A 158 15.22 1.64 -9.44
C LYS A 158 14.88 1.17 -10.86
N THR A 159 13.62 0.84 -11.05
CA THR A 159 13.00 0.45 -12.32
C THR A 159 12.00 1.53 -12.68
N ASP A 160 12.08 2.04 -13.90
CA ASP A 160 11.20 3.14 -14.32
C ASP A 160 9.83 2.60 -14.67
N VAL A 161 8.80 3.29 -14.20
CA VAL A 161 7.41 3.06 -14.58
C VAL A 161 7.15 3.85 -15.86
N LYS A 162 6.79 3.15 -16.92
CA LYS A 162 6.48 3.77 -18.22
C LYS A 162 5.02 4.18 -18.33
N GLU A 163 4.12 3.36 -17.79
CA GLU A 163 2.68 3.55 -17.93
C GLU A 163 1.93 2.91 -16.77
N MET A 164 0.81 3.52 -16.40
CA MET A 164 -0.24 2.91 -15.58
C MET A 164 -1.59 3.09 -16.27
N LYS A 165 -2.32 1.99 -16.40
CA LYS A 165 -3.61 1.91 -17.08
C LYS A 165 -4.61 1.13 -16.23
N TRP A 166 -5.72 1.78 -15.87
CA TRP A 166 -6.87 1.11 -15.27
C TRP A 166 -7.61 0.29 -16.32
N LEU A 167 -7.93 -0.97 -16.00
CA LEU A 167 -8.61 -1.94 -16.87
C LEU A 167 -10.12 -1.97 -16.62
#